data_AF-A0A1M5J6X5-F1
#
_entry.id   AF-A0A1M5J6X5-F1
#
_cell.length_a   1.000
_cell.length_b   1.000
_cell.length_c   1.000
_cell.angle_alpha   90.00
_cell.angle_beta   90.00
_cell.angle_gamma   90.00
#
_symmetry.space_group_name_H-M   'P 1'
#
loop_
_entity.id
_entity.type
_entity.pdbx_description
1 polymer ?
#
loop_
_entity_poly.entity_id
_entity_poly.type
_entity_poly.pdbx_seq_one_letter_code
_entity_poly.pdbx_strand_id
1 'polypeptide(L)'
;MAQEVMDDWMQYAKDLAKAERELKIEHWVYITFEVRDENRNREILHKIDLPREMVDRWQWLIEWRRAKLVCKYPRKRITVYHCAYDKRTGLQTGFNFLLSKVASAKAQITKVERVIAQYIKDETQNNLFFDENTDEQLLKAKAKLEKKKNNYNEAYAILQTEVEKHKNNKTMYKLFIGFKKLGEFKTISEAKKYADDSGLSGTFNLIGDKYKDSWYVPTYLKSKEQVD
;
A
#
# COMPACT_ATOMS: atom_id res chain seq x y z
N MET A 1 -17.06 33.93 -2.04
CA MET A 1 -15.58 33.82 -2.11
C MET A 1 -15.01 32.84 -1.09
N ALA A 2 -14.83 33.14 0.21
CA ALA A 2 -14.22 32.18 1.17
C ALA A 2 -15.14 30.99 1.55
N GLN A 3 -16.45 31.24 1.60
CA GLN A 3 -17.45 30.23 1.97
C GLN A 3 -17.68 29.18 0.86
N GLU A 4 -17.69 29.62 -0.41
CA GLU A 4 -17.79 28.73 -1.58
C GLU A 4 -16.57 27.81 -1.72
N VAL A 5 -15.37 28.29 -1.35
CA VAL A 5 -14.17 27.46 -1.32
C VAL A 5 -14.33 26.36 -0.28
N MET A 6 -14.82 26.68 0.93
CA MET A 6 -14.97 25.71 2.01
C MET A 6 -16.05 24.65 1.74
N ASP A 7 -17.16 25.04 1.11
CA ASP A 7 -18.19 24.09 0.67
C ASP A 7 -17.66 23.14 -0.42
N ASP A 8 -16.80 23.60 -1.33
CA ASP A 8 -16.16 22.74 -2.33
C ASP A 8 -15.20 21.71 -1.70
N TRP A 9 -14.46 22.09 -0.65
CA TRP A 9 -13.60 21.15 0.11
C TRP A 9 -14.40 20.09 0.86
N MET A 10 -15.46 20.49 1.57
CA MET A 10 -16.34 19.55 2.27
C MET A 10 -17.00 18.58 1.30
N GLN A 11 -17.42 19.09 0.15
CA GLN A 11 -18.06 18.26 -0.86
C GLN A 11 -17.07 17.29 -1.52
N TYR A 12 -15.84 17.73 -1.77
CA TYR A 12 -14.77 16.85 -2.23
C TYR A 12 -14.44 15.75 -1.21
N ALA A 13 -14.40 16.07 0.09
CA ALA A 13 -14.20 15.07 1.14
C ALA A 13 -15.32 14.02 1.15
N LYS A 14 -16.58 14.42 0.92
CA LYS A 14 -17.71 13.48 0.77
C LYS A 14 -17.55 12.60 -0.47
N ASP A 15 -17.13 13.16 -1.61
CA ASP A 15 -16.90 12.41 -2.85
C ASP A 15 -15.76 11.39 -2.68
N LEU A 16 -14.70 11.77 -1.97
CA LEU A 16 -13.57 10.88 -1.63
C LEU A 16 -14.02 9.75 -0.70
N ALA A 17 -14.74 10.08 0.38
CA ALA A 17 -15.27 9.07 1.29
C ALA A 17 -16.29 8.13 0.60
N LYS A 18 -17.02 8.62 -0.40
CA LYS A 18 -17.89 7.78 -1.25
C LYS A 18 -17.06 6.86 -2.13
N ALA A 19 -16.03 7.37 -2.79
CA ALA A 19 -15.13 6.58 -3.62
C ALA A 19 -14.43 5.47 -2.84
N GLU A 20 -13.93 5.76 -1.63
CA GLU A 20 -13.30 4.76 -0.75
C GLU A 20 -14.27 3.67 -0.31
N ARG A 21 -15.52 4.02 0.02
CA ARG A 21 -16.58 3.06 0.34
C ARG A 21 -16.88 2.13 -0.83
N GLU A 22 -16.99 2.67 -2.04
CA GLU A 22 -17.25 1.87 -3.24
C GLU A 22 -16.07 0.96 -3.60
N LEU A 23 -14.83 1.42 -3.36
CA LEU A 23 -13.62 0.62 -3.54
C LEU A 23 -13.37 -0.37 -2.39
N LYS A 24 -14.18 -0.31 -1.33
CA LYS A 24 -14.07 -1.11 -0.10
C LYS A 24 -12.65 -1.07 0.48
N ILE A 25 -12.09 0.13 0.56
CA ILE A 25 -10.76 0.36 1.14
C ILE A 25 -10.89 0.32 2.66
N GLU A 26 -10.19 -0.62 3.30
CA GLU A 26 -10.07 -0.64 4.75
C GLU A 26 -8.85 0.16 5.18
N HIS A 27 -8.96 0.95 6.24
CA HIS A 27 -7.85 1.73 6.78
C HIS A 27 -7.32 1.08 8.05
N TRP A 28 -6.19 0.38 7.95
CA TRP A 28 -5.48 -0.22 9.07
C TRP A 28 -4.12 0.44 9.26
N VAL A 29 -3.61 0.39 10.49
CA VAL A 29 -2.29 0.90 10.84
C VAL A 29 -1.58 -0.13 11.69
N TYR A 30 -0.43 -0.60 11.22
CA TYR A 30 0.47 -1.35 12.08
C TYR A 30 1.49 -0.38 12.69
N ILE A 31 1.66 -0.49 14.00
CA ILE A 31 2.54 0.33 14.82
C ILE A 31 3.70 -0.54 15.28
N THR A 32 4.92 -0.13 14.93
CA THR A 32 6.14 -0.81 15.37
C THR A 32 6.90 0.06 16.37
N PHE A 33 7.36 -0.58 17.44
CA PHE A 33 8.29 0.02 18.39
C PHE A 33 9.68 -0.51 18.04
N GLU A 34 10.53 0.38 17.55
CA GLU A 34 11.84 0.03 17.02
C GLU A 34 12.95 0.66 17.86
N VAL A 35 14.03 -0.11 18.02
CA VAL A 35 15.31 0.36 18.52
C VAL A 35 16.30 0.30 17.36
N ARG A 36 17.15 1.31 17.28
CA ARG A 36 18.32 1.29 16.42
C ARG A 36 19.55 0.96 17.26
N ASP A 37 20.28 -0.06 16.82
CA ASP A 37 21.56 -0.41 17.42
C ASP A 37 22.69 0.49 16.88
N GLU A 38 23.87 0.44 17.48
CA GLU A 38 25.05 1.23 17.07
C GLU A 38 25.42 0.97 15.60
N ASN A 39 25.22 -0.28 15.14
CA ASN A 39 25.43 -0.72 13.76
C ASN A 39 24.30 -0.30 12.80
N ARG A 40 23.38 0.57 13.21
CA ARG A 40 22.18 1.02 12.45
C ARG A 40 21.18 -0.11 12.12
N ASN A 41 21.35 -1.28 12.71
CA ASN A 41 20.39 -2.37 12.60
C ASN A 41 19.09 -2.02 13.34
N ARG A 42 17.95 -2.34 12.72
CA ARG A 42 16.62 -2.08 13.28
C ARG A 42 16.12 -3.32 14.00
N GLU A 43 15.91 -3.21 15.30
CA GLU A 43 15.29 -4.23 16.13
C GLU A 43 13.84 -3.84 16.43
N ILE A 44 12.88 -4.65 15.97
CA ILE A 44 11.47 -4.44 16.27
C ILE A 44 11.17 -5.08 17.62
N LEU A 45 10.94 -4.25 18.64
CA LEU A 45 10.61 -4.69 20.00
C LEU A 45 9.17 -5.17 20.11
N HIS A 46 8.24 -4.43 19.50
CA HIS A 46 6.82 -4.71 19.63
C HIS A 46 6.03 -4.28 18.40
N LYS A 47 4.95 -5.00 18.11
CA LYS A 47 4.05 -4.76 16.98
C LYS A 47 2.61 -4.73 17.48
N ILE A 48 1.88 -3.68 17.12
CA ILE A 48 0.44 -3.56 17.35
C ILE A 48 -0.22 -3.37 16.00
N ASP A 49 -1.31 -4.07 15.75
CA ASP A 49 -2.12 -3.90 14.54
C ASP A 49 -3.51 -3.43 14.97
N LEU A 50 -3.96 -2.29 14.43
CA LEU A 50 -5.25 -1.71 14.77
C LEU A 50 -5.88 -0.90 13.62
N PRO A 51 -7.22 -0.74 13.60
CA PRO A 51 -7.88 0.15 12.64
C PRO A 51 -7.45 1.61 12.82
N ARG A 52 -7.34 2.36 11.71
CA ARG A 52 -6.87 3.76 11.73
C ARG A 52 -7.71 4.65 12.65
N GLU A 53 -9.02 4.46 12.66
CA GLU A 53 -9.96 5.22 13.51
C GLU A 53 -9.72 5.03 15.02
N MET A 54 -9.08 3.92 15.39
CA MET A 54 -8.77 3.60 16.79
C MET A 54 -7.43 4.18 17.24
N VAL A 55 -6.55 4.57 16.30
CA VAL A 55 -5.22 5.11 16.61
C VAL A 55 -5.34 6.38 17.44
N ASP A 56 -6.13 7.33 16.99
CA ASP A 56 -6.30 8.63 17.67
C ASP A 56 -6.94 8.45 19.04
N ARG A 57 -7.92 7.52 19.15
CA ARG A 57 -8.63 7.24 20.40
C ARG A 57 -7.75 6.53 21.43
N TRP A 58 -6.83 5.70 20.97
CA TRP A 58 -5.93 4.88 21.80
C TRP A 58 -4.49 5.42 21.82
N GLN A 59 -4.31 6.69 21.49
CA GLN A 59 -2.99 7.30 21.46
C GLN A 59 -2.27 7.21 22.81
N TRP A 60 -3.01 7.30 23.91
CA TRP A 60 -2.49 7.12 25.26
C TRP A 60 -1.88 5.72 25.48
N LEU A 61 -2.42 4.66 24.87
CA LEU A 61 -1.90 3.30 24.99
C LEU A 61 -0.56 3.17 24.28
N ILE A 62 -0.43 3.81 23.11
CA ILE A 62 0.79 3.83 22.31
C ILE A 62 1.90 4.54 23.08
N GLU A 63 1.62 5.73 23.63
CA GLU A 63 2.58 6.49 24.42
C GLU A 63 2.90 5.81 25.76
N TRP A 64 1.91 5.21 26.44
CA TRP A 64 2.16 4.45 27.66
C TRP A 64 3.11 3.26 27.41
N ARG A 65 2.90 2.52 26.32
CA ARG A 65 3.80 1.42 25.94
C ARG A 65 5.18 1.93 25.57
N ARG A 66 5.26 3.04 24.84
CA ARG A 66 6.53 3.69 24.52
C ARG A 66 7.29 4.04 25.80
N ALA A 67 6.64 4.67 26.77
CA ALA A 67 7.22 5.02 28.06
C ALA A 67 7.71 3.79 28.82
N LYS A 68 6.91 2.72 28.87
CA LYS A 68 7.32 1.43 29.48
C LYS A 68 8.59 0.87 28.84
N LEU A 69 8.70 0.93 27.51
CA LEU A 69 9.90 0.47 26.81
C LEU A 69 11.11 1.37 27.09
N VAL A 70 10.91 2.69 27.18
CA VAL A 70 11.97 3.66 27.53
C VAL A 70 12.53 3.37 28.92
N CYS A 71 11.67 3.09 29.90
CA CYS A 71 12.11 2.71 31.25
C CYS A 71 12.89 1.39 31.25
N LYS A 72 12.53 0.42 30.40
CA LYS A 72 13.26 -0.85 30.29
C LYS A 72 14.62 -0.70 29.60
N TYR A 73 14.74 0.22 28.66
CA TYR A 73 15.95 0.44 27.87
C TYR A 73 16.38 1.92 27.88
N PRO A 74 16.88 2.45 29.01
CA PRO A 74 17.08 3.89 29.18
C PRO A 74 18.15 4.49 28.25
N ARG A 75 19.16 3.69 27.85
CA ARG A 75 20.22 4.13 26.92
C ARG A 75 19.83 4.05 25.44
N LYS A 76 18.74 3.34 25.11
CA LYS A 76 18.34 3.07 23.72
C LYS A 76 17.22 4.02 23.33
N ARG A 77 17.36 4.70 22.18
CA ARG A 77 16.29 5.53 21.63
C ARG A 77 15.21 4.66 21.01
N ILE A 78 14.02 4.65 21.61
CA ILE A 78 12.85 3.98 21.07
C ILE A 78 12.08 4.91 20.16
N THR A 79 11.92 4.48 18.91
CA THR A 79 11.14 5.16 17.89
C THR A 79 9.86 4.39 17.60
N VAL A 80 8.74 5.09 17.52
CA VAL A 80 7.45 4.51 17.12
C VAL A 80 7.20 4.86 15.67
N TYR A 81 6.99 3.84 14.84
CA TYR A 81 6.63 4.01 13.44
C TYR A 81 5.18 3.60 13.21
N HIS A 82 4.49 4.39 12.38
CA HIS A 82 3.12 4.15 11.97
C HIS A 82 3.12 3.88 10.48
N CYS A 83 2.59 2.75 10.08
CA CYS A 83 2.44 2.39 8.68
C CYS A 83 0.97 2.09 8.40
N ALA A 84 0.34 2.98 7.64
CA ALA A 84 -1.03 2.79 7.20
C ALA A 84 -1.07 1.89 5.96
N TYR A 85 -2.01 0.96 5.94
CA TYR A 85 -2.19 -0.01 4.87
C TYR A 85 -3.65 -0.46 4.78
N ASP A 86 -4.01 -1.03 3.65
CA ASP A 86 -5.29 -1.70 3.44
C ASP A 86 -5.16 -3.18 3.77
N LYS A 87 -5.97 -3.68 4.71
CA LYS A 87 -5.91 -5.07 5.18
C LYS A 87 -6.26 -6.07 4.09
N ARG A 88 -7.14 -5.69 3.15
CA ARG A 88 -7.57 -6.57 2.05
C ARG A 88 -6.45 -6.79 1.03
N THR A 89 -5.77 -5.72 0.64
CA THR A 89 -4.74 -5.75 -0.41
C THR A 89 -3.33 -5.91 0.14
N GLY A 90 -3.10 -5.46 1.38
CA GLY A 90 -1.78 -5.34 2.00
C GLY A 90 -0.96 -4.16 1.50
N LEU A 91 -1.53 -3.33 0.62
CA LEU A 91 -0.85 -2.16 0.05
C LEU A 91 -0.87 -1.00 1.04
N GLN A 92 0.16 -0.17 1.00
CA GLN A 92 0.25 1.01 1.84
C GLN A 92 -0.80 2.06 1.46
N THR A 93 -1.38 2.66 2.49
CA THR A 93 -2.40 3.69 2.36
C THR A 93 -1.79 5.00 2.85
N GLY A 94 -1.68 5.98 1.97
CA GLY A 94 -1.12 7.29 2.30
C GLY A 94 -1.21 8.24 1.13
N PHE A 95 -0.75 9.47 1.31
CA PHE A 95 -0.70 10.46 0.25
C PHE A 95 0.23 10.01 -0.88
N ASN A 96 -0.20 10.17 -2.14
CA ASN A 96 0.52 9.74 -3.36
C ASN A 96 0.71 8.23 -3.57
N PHE A 97 0.16 7.37 -2.71
CA PHE A 97 0.13 5.93 -2.96
C PHE A 97 -0.91 5.55 -4.01
N LEU A 98 -0.73 4.40 -4.65
CA LEU A 98 -1.57 3.92 -5.75
C LEU A 98 -3.07 3.88 -5.38
N LEU A 99 -3.40 3.33 -4.21
CA LEU A 99 -4.77 3.30 -3.68
C LEU A 99 -5.38 4.71 -3.56
N SER A 100 -4.63 5.66 -2.98
CA SER A 100 -5.09 7.04 -2.81
C SER A 100 -5.29 7.76 -4.14
N LYS A 101 -4.46 7.45 -5.16
CA LYS A 101 -4.59 7.99 -6.52
C LYS A 101 -5.84 7.46 -7.21
N VAL A 102 -6.12 6.15 -7.09
CA VAL A 102 -7.32 5.54 -7.65
C VAL A 102 -8.59 6.09 -6.99
N ALA A 103 -8.60 6.18 -5.66
CA ALA A 103 -9.72 6.76 -4.91
C ALA A 103 -9.94 8.24 -5.29
N SER A 104 -8.87 9.04 -5.33
CA SER A 104 -8.93 10.44 -5.76
C SER A 104 -9.42 10.60 -7.19
N ALA A 105 -8.95 9.77 -8.13
CA ALA A 105 -9.39 9.80 -9.52
C ALA A 105 -10.89 9.48 -9.65
N LYS A 106 -11.37 8.50 -8.88
CA LYS A 106 -12.79 8.16 -8.82
C LYS A 106 -13.64 9.29 -8.23
N ALA A 107 -13.19 9.92 -7.14
CA ALA A 107 -13.86 11.08 -6.57
C ALA A 107 -13.92 12.27 -7.55
N GLN A 108 -12.87 12.46 -8.35
CA GLN A 108 -12.82 13.48 -9.39
C GLN A 108 -13.81 13.21 -10.54
N ILE A 109 -14.06 11.95 -10.90
CA ILE A 109 -15.10 11.58 -11.85
C ILE A 109 -16.47 11.95 -11.28
N THR A 110 -16.75 11.56 -10.03
CA THR A 110 -18.01 11.90 -9.36
C THR A 110 -18.22 13.41 -9.22
N LYS A 111 -17.16 14.18 -8.93
CA LYS A 111 -17.23 15.66 -8.89
C LYS A 111 -17.65 16.22 -10.24
N VAL A 112 -17.04 15.77 -11.34
CA VAL A 112 -17.37 16.26 -12.69
C VAL A 112 -18.79 15.84 -13.09
N GLU A 113 -19.20 14.60 -12.82
CA GLU A 113 -20.57 14.13 -13.08
C GLU A 113 -21.62 14.97 -12.33
N ARG A 114 -21.36 15.30 -11.05
CA ARG A 114 -22.24 16.19 -10.29
C ARG A 114 -22.30 17.59 -10.89
N VAL A 115 -21.17 18.18 -11.23
CA VAL A 115 -21.12 19.54 -11.81
C VAL A 115 -21.88 19.58 -13.13
N ILE A 116 -21.73 18.56 -13.99
CA ILE A 116 -22.50 18.43 -15.23
C ILE A 116 -24.00 18.33 -14.94
N ALA A 117 -24.41 17.48 -14.00
CA ALA A 117 -25.82 17.32 -13.64
C ALA A 117 -26.43 18.61 -13.06
N GLN A 118 -25.67 19.32 -12.23
CA GLN A 118 -26.08 20.61 -11.68
C GLN A 118 -26.24 21.66 -12.77
N TYR A 119 -25.29 21.74 -13.70
CA TYR A 119 -25.37 22.64 -14.86
C TYR A 119 -26.60 22.38 -15.72
N ILE A 120 -26.86 21.11 -16.09
CA ILE A 120 -28.06 20.74 -16.87
C ILE A 120 -29.33 21.15 -16.13
N LYS A 121 -29.39 20.90 -14.81
CA LYS A 121 -30.55 21.27 -13.99
C LYS A 121 -30.76 22.79 -13.95
N ASP A 122 -29.69 23.57 -13.81
CA ASP A 122 -29.77 25.02 -13.72
C ASP A 122 -30.14 25.65 -15.07
N GLU A 123 -29.59 25.14 -16.17
CA GLU A 123 -29.92 25.60 -17.53
C GLU A 123 -31.35 25.21 -17.94
N THR A 124 -31.80 23.99 -17.64
CA THR A 124 -33.20 23.58 -17.93
C THR A 124 -34.24 24.40 -17.16
N GLN A 125 -33.89 24.94 -16.00
CA GLN A 125 -34.80 25.77 -15.20
C GLN A 125 -34.80 27.25 -15.62
N ASN A 126 -33.65 27.78 -16.04
CA ASN A 126 -33.50 29.22 -16.29
C ASN A 126 -33.43 29.59 -17.77
N ASN A 127 -33.09 28.65 -18.66
CA ASN A 127 -32.79 28.91 -20.06
C ASN A 127 -33.72 28.11 -20.99
N LEU A 128 -34.61 28.84 -21.67
CA LEU A 128 -35.59 28.29 -22.61
C LEU A 128 -34.96 27.78 -23.92
N PHE A 129 -33.72 28.16 -24.22
CA PHE A 129 -33.00 27.80 -25.44
C PHE A 129 -31.90 26.76 -25.20
N PHE A 130 -31.84 26.19 -24.00
CA PHE A 130 -30.86 25.17 -23.68
C PHE A 130 -31.11 23.89 -24.48
N ASP A 131 -30.08 23.44 -25.17
CA ASP A 131 -30.05 22.14 -25.86
C ASP A 131 -28.80 21.38 -25.43
N GLU A 132 -29.01 20.18 -24.88
CA GLU A 132 -27.96 19.29 -24.36
C GLU A 132 -26.96 18.82 -25.43
N ASN A 133 -27.35 18.86 -26.70
CA ASN A 133 -26.54 18.35 -27.80
C ASN A 133 -25.65 19.44 -28.43
N THR A 134 -26.09 20.69 -28.36
CA THR A 134 -25.45 21.80 -29.08
C THR A 134 -24.56 22.65 -28.16
N ASP A 135 -24.77 22.60 -26.84
CA ASP A 135 -23.98 23.36 -25.87
C ASP A 135 -22.48 22.99 -25.89
N GLU A 136 -21.64 23.98 -26.23
CA GLU A 136 -20.18 23.83 -26.32
C GLU A 136 -19.53 23.53 -24.96
N GLN A 137 -20.02 24.13 -23.87
CA GLN A 137 -19.49 23.91 -22.53
C GLN A 137 -19.76 22.48 -22.07
N LEU A 138 -20.97 21.97 -22.34
CA LEU A 138 -21.36 20.61 -21.99
C LEU A 138 -20.55 19.58 -22.78
N LEU A 139 -20.32 19.80 -24.08
CA LEU A 139 -19.46 18.95 -24.91
C LEU A 139 -18.01 18.92 -24.37
N LYS A 140 -17.44 20.07 -24.03
CA LYS A 140 -16.11 20.16 -23.40
C LYS A 140 -16.06 19.43 -22.05
N ALA A 141 -17.10 19.56 -21.24
CA ALA A 141 -17.20 18.88 -19.94
C ALA A 141 -17.30 17.35 -20.10
N LYS A 142 -18.10 16.87 -21.05
CA LYS A 142 -18.22 15.45 -21.41
C LYS A 142 -16.87 14.89 -21.88
N ALA A 143 -16.16 15.58 -22.78
CA ALA A 143 -14.82 15.17 -23.22
C ALA A 143 -13.81 15.10 -22.05
N LYS A 144 -13.86 16.05 -21.11
CA LYS A 144 -13.02 16.04 -19.90
C LYS A 144 -13.38 14.88 -18.97
N LEU A 145 -14.66 14.52 -18.87
CA LEU A 145 -15.14 13.38 -18.09
C LEU A 145 -14.62 12.06 -18.68
N GLU A 146 -14.69 11.89 -20.00
CA GLU A 146 -14.15 10.72 -20.69
C GLU A 146 -12.65 10.56 -20.47
N LYS A 147 -11.88 11.65 -20.60
CA LYS A 147 -10.44 11.63 -20.31
C LYS A 147 -10.15 11.19 -18.86
N LYS A 148 -10.94 11.66 -17.89
CA LYS A 148 -10.80 11.24 -16.48
C LYS A 148 -11.15 9.76 -16.28
N LYS A 149 -12.18 9.24 -16.97
CA LYS A 149 -12.56 7.82 -16.94
C LYS A 149 -11.45 6.93 -17.50
N ASN A 150 -10.83 7.33 -18.60
CA ASN A 150 -9.69 6.60 -19.19
C ASN A 150 -8.50 6.55 -18.22
N ASN A 151 -8.11 7.70 -17.67
CA ASN A 151 -7.02 7.77 -16.68
C ASN A 151 -7.31 6.91 -15.43
N TYR A 152 -8.57 6.86 -14.97
CA TYR A 152 -8.97 6.01 -13.85
C TYR A 152 -8.85 4.52 -14.21
N ASN A 153 -9.28 4.12 -15.40
CA ASN A 153 -9.19 2.72 -15.86
C ASN A 153 -7.73 2.26 -15.94
N GLU A 154 -6.83 3.10 -16.47
CA GLU A 154 -5.39 2.83 -16.48
C GLU A 154 -4.83 2.66 -15.06
N ALA A 155 -5.15 3.59 -14.15
CA ALA A 155 -4.71 3.51 -12.76
C ALA A 155 -5.25 2.27 -12.04
N TYR A 156 -6.50 1.88 -12.36
CA TYR A 156 -7.13 0.70 -11.79
C TYR A 156 -6.53 -0.61 -12.31
N ALA A 157 -6.15 -0.67 -13.59
CA ALA A 157 -5.41 -1.81 -14.14
C ALA A 157 -4.05 -1.98 -13.43
N ILE A 158 -3.32 -0.87 -13.22
CA ILE A 158 -2.06 -0.90 -12.46
C ILE A 158 -2.32 -1.40 -11.03
N LEU A 159 -3.37 -0.93 -10.36
CA LEU A 159 -3.76 -1.40 -9.03
C LEU A 159 -3.99 -2.91 -8.99
N GLN A 160 -4.70 -3.48 -9.96
CA GLN A 160 -4.96 -4.92 -10.03
C GLN A 160 -3.65 -5.71 -10.15
N THR A 161 -2.77 -5.31 -11.06
CA THR A 161 -1.46 -5.98 -11.23
C THR A 161 -0.61 -5.93 -9.97
N GLU A 162 -0.66 -4.81 -9.23
CA GLU A 162 0.12 -4.65 -8.00
C GLU A 162 -0.44 -5.49 -6.86
N VAL A 163 -1.77 -5.59 -6.75
CA VAL A 163 -2.43 -6.48 -5.78
C VAL A 163 -2.08 -7.94 -6.05
N GLU A 164 -2.06 -8.35 -7.32
CA GLU A 164 -1.65 -9.71 -7.72
C GLU A 164 -0.19 -9.99 -7.38
N LYS A 165 0.72 -9.07 -7.71
CA LYS A 165 2.14 -9.15 -7.32
C LYS A 165 2.29 -9.26 -5.80
N HIS A 166 1.55 -8.46 -5.04
CA HIS A 166 1.61 -8.48 -3.57
C HIS A 166 1.13 -9.81 -2.99
N LYS A 167 0.04 -10.37 -3.52
CA LYS A 167 -0.45 -11.72 -3.15
C LYS A 167 0.59 -12.80 -3.48
N ASN A 168 1.17 -12.76 -4.67
CA ASN A 168 2.18 -13.73 -5.10
C ASN A 168 3.44 -13.64 -4.22
N ASN A 169 3.92 -12.43 -3.95
CA ASN A 169 5.07 -12.18 -3.08
C ASN A 169 4.86 -12.69 -1.66
N LYS A 170 3.63 -12.63 -1.14
CA LYS A 170 3.31 -13.20 0.18
C LYS A 170 3.43 -14.72 0.19
N THR A 171 3.08 -15.38 -0.90
CA THR A 171 3.16 -16.85 -1.01
C THR A 171 4.53 -17.39 -1.40
N MET A 172 5.44 -16.55 -1.88
CA MET A 172 6.76 -16.96 -2.35
C MET A 172 7.82 -16.97 -1.24
N TYR A 173 8.74 -17.92 -1.33
CA TYR A 173 9.94 -18.02 -0.50
C TYR A 173 11.12 -17.35 -1.22
N LYS A 174 11.81 -16.46 -0.52
CA LYS A 174 12.98 -15.76 -1.03
C LYS A 174 14.24 -16.42 -0.49
N LEU A 175 15.06 -16.93 -1.40
CA LEU A 175 16.34 -17.55 -1.06
C LEU A 175 17.45 -16.50 -1.16
N PHE A 176 18.29 -16.43 -0.14
CA PHE A 176 19.46 -15.57 -0.08
C PHE A 176 20.70 -16.38 0.25
N ILE A 177 21.85 -15.91 -0.23
CA ILE A 177 23.16 -16.32 0.27
C ILE A 177 23.86 -15.08 0.82
N GLY A 178 24.11 -15.05 2.14
CA GLY A 178 24.44 -13.80 2.82
C GLY A 178 23.38 -12.72 2.55
N PHE A 179 23.80 -11.61 1.91
CA PHE A 179 22.92 -10.49 1.51
C PHE A 179 22.40 -10.57 0.06
N LYS A 180 22.89 -11.52 -0.76
CA LYS A 180 22.54 -11.61 -2.18
C LYS A 180 21.27 -12.45 -2.35
N LYS A 181 20.23 -11.88 -2.98
CA LYS A 181 19.01 -12.61 -3.36
C LYS A 181 19.31 -13.53 -4.53
N LEU A 182 19.07 -14.83 -4.38
CA LEU A 182 19.26 -15.85 -5.42
C LEU A 182 18.02 -16.04 -6.27
N GLY A 183 16.83 -16.05 -5.65
CA GLY A 183 15.58 -16.28 -6.37
C GLY A 183 14.34 -16.23 -5.47
N GLU A 184 13.18 -16.31 -6.11
CA GLU A 184 11.86 -16.40 -5.47
C GLU A 184 11.21 -17.70 -5.93
N PHE A 185 10.81 -18.53 -4.98
CA PHE A 185 10.34 -19.90 -5.21
C PHE A 185 8.94 -20.09 -4.64
N LYS A 186 8.13 -20.97 -5.24
CA LYS A 186 6.78 -21.27 -4.74
C LYS A 186 6.83 -22.26 -3.58
N THR A 187 7.79 -23.19 -3.60
CA THR A 187 7.91 -24.26 -2.61
C THR A 187 9.29 -24.29 -1.95
N ILE A 188 9.35 -24.69 -0.68
CA ILE A 188 10.62 -24.86 0.07
C ILE A 188 11.54 -25.86 -0.63
N SER A 189 10.98 -26.96 -1.15
CA SER A 189 11.75 -28.01 -1.84
C SER A 189 12.43 -27.50 -3.12
N GLU A 190 11.76 -26.65 -3.90
CA GLU A 190 12.33 -26.02 -5.10
C GLU A 190 13.49 -25.09 -4.74
N ALA A 191 13.33 -24.30 -3.67
CA ALA A 191 14.40 -23.42 -3.19
C ALA A 191 15.62 -24.20 -2.69
N LYS A 192 15.42 -25.34 -2.02
CA LYS A 192 16.52 -26.21 -1.55
C LYS A 192 17.25 -26.87 -2.72
N LYS A 193 16.51 -27.44 -3.68
CA LYS A 193 17.12 -27.98 -4.91
C LYS A 193 17.95 -26.93 -5.65
N TYR A 194 17.41 -25.72 -5.82
CA TYR A 194 18.16 -24.63 -6.44
C TYR A 194 19.41 -24.25 -5.65
N ALA A 195 19.37 -24.27 -4.31
CA ALA A 195 20.54 -24.01 -3.48
C ALA A 195 21.63 -25.07 -3.71
N ASP A 196 21.25 -26.35 -3.79
CA ASP A 196 22.16 -27.47 -4.05
C ASP A 196 22.77 -27.36 -5.45
N ASP A 197 21.95 -27.12 -6.47
CA ASP A 197 22.34 -26.96 -7.88
C ASP A 197 23.17 -25.70 -8.14
N SER A 198 23.04 -24.65 -7.30
CA SER A 198 23.69 -23.35 -7.53
C SER A 198 25.22 -23.39 -7.49
N GLY A 199 25.82 -24.46 -6.98
CA GLY A 199 27.28 -24.57 -6.88
C GLY A 199 27.90 -23.66 -5.80
N LEU A 200 27.14 -22.77 -5.16
CA LEU A 200 27.64 -21.83 -4.16
C LEU A 200 27.86 -22.49 -2.79
N SER A 201 28.78 -21.93 -1.99
CA SER A 201 29.05 -22.34 -0.61
C SER A 201 28.87 -21.15 0.34
N GLY A 202 28.36 -21.40 1.54
CA GLY A 202 28.00 -20.35 2.49
C GLY A 202 26.67 -20.60 3.20
N THR A 203 26.21 -19.60 3.95
CA THR A 203 24.92 -19.66 4.66
C THR A 203 23.79 -19.23 3.74
N PHE A 204 22.90 -20.17 3.45
CA PHE A 204 21.65 -19.92 2.75
C PHE A 204 20.58 -19.53 3.76
N ASN A 205 19.83 -18.48 3.45
CA ASN A 205 18.67 -18.03 4.21
C ASN A 205 17.44 -18.11 3.34
N LEU A 206 16.44 -18.88 3.77
CA LEU A 206 15.14 -18.97 3.12
C LEU A 206 14.11 -18.24 3.97
N ILE A 207 13.47 -17.24 3.39
CA ILE A 207 12.52 -16.36 4.08
C ILE A 207 11.18 -16.39 3.31
N GLY A 208 10.11 -16.81 3.98
CA GLY A 208 8.73 -16.80 3.48
C GLY A 208 7.74 -16.24 4.51
N ASP A 209 6.43 -16.34 4.23
CA ASP A 209 5.40 -15.91 5.19
C ASP A 209 5.43 -16.80 6.44
N LYS A 210 5.85 -16.23 7.58
CA LYS A 210 6.05 -16.90 8.87
C LYS A 210 7.06 -18.07 8.87
N TYR A 211 7.78 -18.29 7.79
CA TYR A 211 8.82 -19.32 7.69
C TYR A 211 10.19 -18.66 7.51
N LYS A 212 11.13 -19.01 8.38
CA LYS A 212 12.53 -18.59 8.26
C LYS A 212 13.41 -19.79 8.56
N ASP A 213 14.24 -20.16 7.61
CA ASP A 213 15.19 -21.27 7.72
C ASP A 213 16.56 -20.78 7.28
N SER A 214 17.60 -21.29 7.92
CA SER A 214 18.98 -20.92 7.61
C SER A 214 19.87 -22.14 7.79
N TRP A 215 20.58 -22.53 6.74
CA TRP A 215 21.52 -23.66 6.77
C TRP A 215 22.82 -23.29 6.09
N TYR A 216 23.90 -23.94 6.52
CA TYR A 216 25.24 -23.72 5.97
C TYR A 216 25.59 -24.87 5.04
N VAL A 217 26.07 -24.54 3.84
CA VAL A 217 26.62 -25.52 2.89
C VAL A 217 28.14 -25.36 2.87
N PRO A 218 28.90 -26.32 3.44
CA PRO A 218 30.36 -26.28 3.46
C PRO A 218 30.98 -26.52 2.08
N THR A 219 32.18 -25.97 1.88
CA THR A 219 32.98 -26.10 0.65
C THR A 219 33.45 -27.53 0.36
N TYR A 220 33.64 -28.37 1.38
CA TYR A 220 34.27 -29.70 1.26
C TYR A 220 33.33 -30.84 0.82
N LEU A 221 32.02 -30.61 0.71
CA LEU A 221 31.08 -31.64 0.21
C LEU A 221 31.06 -31.76 -1.32
N LYS A 222 31.67 -30.81 -2.05
CA LYS A 222 31.62 -30.76 -3.53
C LYS A 222 32.83 -31.36 -4.24
N SER A 223 33.93 -31.65 -3.53
CA SER A 223 35.12 -32.27 -4.12
C SER A 223 34.98 -33.79 -4.34
N LYS A 224 33.82 -34.38 -4.02
CA LYS A 224 33.57 -35.83 -4.11
C LYS A 224 32.67 -36.25 -5.27
N GLU A 225 32.05 -35.31 -5.98
CA GLU A 225 31.13 -35.58 -7.11
C GLU A 225 31.71 -35.20 -8.49
N GLN A 226 32.97 -34.76 -8.55
CA GLN A 226 33.67 -34.44 -9.82
C GLN A 226 34.74 -35.47 -10.21
N VAL A 227 34.80 -36.61 -9.53
CA VAL A 227 35.71 -37.72 -9.86
C VAL A 227 34.88 -38.99 -9.87
N ASP A 228 34.18 -39.22 -10.98
CA ASP A 228 33.81 -40.54 -11.52
C ASP A 228 33.52 -40.37 -13.02
#